data_AF-A0A968MPZ5-F1
#
_entry.id   AF-A0A968MPZ5-F1
#
_cell.length_a   1.000
_cell.length_b   1.000
_cell.length_c   1.000
_cell.angle_alpha   90.00
_cell.angle_beta   90.00
_cell.angle_gamma   90.00
#
_symmetry.space_group_name_H-M   'P 1'
#
loop_
_entity.id
_entity.type
_entity.pdbx_description
1 polymer ?
#
loop_
_entity_poly.entity_id
_entity_poly.type
_entity_poly.pdbx_seq_one_letter_code
_entity_poly.pdbx_strand_id
1 'polypeptide(L)'
;MSLIDNFFVPVKKIDDCKEMDYKSICHIIEPLIALSKLANQSIYIIDYFKKEFAYVAANPLFLCGYKIEEVKEMGYDYFEKVVIPEDLSMLFEINENGFGFFYNLPVNRRNQCFISYDFRIKHQNGNIILINHKLIPLRILSSGNMWLALCLVTLSDSKHPGNVFIQMLNESTKYNYSFKLKKFVLFEPTKLSSREKEILKLTSMGYTSNSIASMINVDFNTVKFHKSNLFKKLEVKNSTEAIGYAIANGII
;
A
#
# COMPACT_ATOMS: atom_id res chain seq x y z
N MET A 1 -12.31 -26.01 3.93
CA MET A 1 -11.83 -25.08 2.89
C MET A 1 -10.41 -24.72 3.24
N SER A 2 -9.50 -24.72 2.27
CA SER A 2 -8.13 -24.24 2.51
C SER A 2 -8.15 -22.75 2.86
N LEU A 3 -7.13 -22.23 3.56
CA LEU A 3 -7.01 -20.79 3.81
C LEU A 3 -6.90 -20.02 2.48
N ILE A 4 -6.28 -20.62 1.45
CA ILE A 4 -6.28 -20.13 0.06
C ILE A 4 -7.71 -19.89 -0.44
N ASP A 5 -8.60 -20.86 -0.28
CA ASP A 5 -9.96 -20.72 -0.83
C ASP A 5 -10.65 -19.49 -0.26
N ASN A 6 -10.48 -19.22 1.04
CA ASN A 6 -11.03 -18.04 1.70
C ASN A 6 -10.45 -16.71 1.18
N PHE A 7 -9.19 -16.68 0.75
CA PHE A 7 -8.59 -15.49 0.14
C PHE A 7 -9.30 -15.10 -1.17
N PHE A 8 -9.72 -16.09 -1.95
CA PHE A 8 -10.35 -15.88 -3.25
C PHE A 8 -11.88 -15.79 -3.19
N VAL A 9 -12.51 -16.15 -2.07
CA VAL A 9 -13.97 -16.03 -1.87
C VAL A 9 -14.54 -14.64 -2.22
N PRO A 10 -13.90 -13.52 -1.84
CA PRO A 10 -14.44 -12.18 -2.16
C PRO A 10 -14.41 -11.85 -3.65
N VAL A 11 -13.61 -12.57 -4.44
CA VAL A 11 -13.53 -12.39 -5.89
C VAL A 11 -14.77 -13.00 -6.52
N LYS A 12 -15.57 -12.19 -7.20
CA LYS A 12 -16.73 -12.69 -7.94
C LYS A 12 -16.26 -13.72 -8.96
N LYS A 13 -16.99 -14.85 -9.07
CA LYS A 13 -16.68 -15.92 -10.03
C LYS A 13 -16.49 -15.34 -11.43
N ILE A 14 -15.43 -15.80 -12.06
CA ILE A 14 -15.07 -15.45 -13.43
C ILE A 14 -15.54 -16.62 -14.30
N ASP A 15 -16.75 -16.51 -14.82
CA ASP A 15 -17.36 -17.58 -15.62
C ASP A 15 -17.03 -17.46 -17.12
N ASP A 16 -16.52 -16.30 -17.57
CA ASP A 16 -16.21 -16.03 -18.98
C ASP A 16 -14.70 -15.98 -19.26
N CYS A 17 -14.15 -17.13 -19.63
CA CYS A 17 -12.75 -17.27 -20.04
C CYS A 17 -12.45 -16.65 -21.42
N LYS A 18 -13.47 -16.27 -22.21
CA LYS A 18 -13.25 -15.85 -23.61
C LYS A 18 -12.59 -14.48 -23.72
N GLU A 19 -12.74 -13.64 -22.72
CA GLU A 19 -12.07 -12.33 -22.64
C GLU A 19 -10.60 -12.44 -22.20
N MET A 20 -10.20 -13.59 -21.64
CA MET A 20 -8.90 -13.78 -21.03
C MET A 20 -7.86 -14.24 -22.06
N ASP A 21 -7.23 -13.27 -22.73
CA ASP A 21 -6.14 -13.55 -23.64
C ASP A 21 -4.80 -13.76 -22.92
N TYR A 22 -4.59 -14.99 -22.45
CA TYR A 22 -3.34 -15.41 -21.82
C TYR A 22 -2.11 -15.28 -22.73
N LYS A 23 -2.28 -15.34 -24.06
CA LYS A 23 -1.15 -15.22 -24.98
C LYS A 23 -0.60 -13.80 -24.96
N SER A 24 -1.47 -12.80 -24.83
CA SER A 24 -1.08 -11.39 -24.79
C SER A 24 -0.59 -10.89 -23.43
N ILE A 25 -0.65 -11.71 -22.36
CA ILE A 25 -0.11 -11.32 -21.05
C ILE A 25 1.41 -11.12 -21.11
N CYS A 26 2.12 -11.81 -22.00
CA CYS A 26 3.58 -11.63 -22.16
C CYS A 26 3.95 -10.16 -22.42
N HIS A 27 3.14 -9.43 -23.19
CA HIS A 27 3.34 -8.00 -23.49
C HIS A 27 3.20 -7.10 -22.25
N ILE A 28 2.63 -7.61 -21.16
CA ILE A 28 2.57 -6.94 -19.86
C ILE A 28 3.75 -7.37 -18.99
N ILE A 29 4.05 -8.67 -18.96
CA ILE A 29 5.08 -9.24 -18.10
C ILE A 29 6.49 -8.83 -18.54
N GLU A 30 6.79 -8.81 -19.85
CA GLU A 30 8.12 -8.51 -20.36
C GLU A 30 8.63 -7.11 -19.95
N PRO A 31 7.87 -6.01 -20.13
CA PRO A 31 8.27 -4.71 -19.59
C PRO A 31 8.41 -4.70 -18.07
N LEU A 32 7.56 -5.42 -17.34
CA LEU A 32 7.64 -5.51 -15.88
C LEU A 32 8.88 -6.27 -15.41
N ILE A 33 9.32 -7.30 -16.14
CA ILE A 33 10.60 -7.97 -15.88
C ILE A 33 11.75 -6.97 -16.03
N ALA A 34 11.80 -6.24 -17.14
CA ALA A 34 12.83 -5.23 -17.37
C ALA A 34 12.83 -4.15 -16.27
N LEU A 35 11.64 -3.62 -15.92
CA LEU A 35 11.48 -2.62 -14.87
C LEU A 35 11.90 -3.15 -13.49
N SER A 36 11.47 -4.36 -13.12
CA SER A 36 11.81 -4.93 -11.81
C SER A 36 13.31 -5.15 -11.64
N LYS A 37 14.01 -5.55 -12.72
CA LYS A 37 15.47 -5.66 -12.76
C LYS A 37 16.15 -4.29 -12.68
N LEU A 38 15.69 -3.33 -13.48
CA LEU A 38 16.25 -1.99 -13.54
C LEU A 38 16.09 -1.23 -12.21
N ALA A 39 14.91 -1.28 -11.61
CA ALA A 39 14.55 -0.56 -10.40
C ALA A 39 14.77 -1.37 -9.11
N ASN A 40 15.27 -2.61 -9.22
CA ASN A 40 15.45 -3.57 -8.13
C ASN A 40 14.22 -3.69 -7.21
N GLN A 41 13.03 -3.72 -7.82
CA GLN A 41 11.77 -3.71 -7.07
C GLN A 41 11.25 -5.13 -6.82
N SER A 42 10.70 -5.36 -5.63
CA SER A 42 10.06 -6.62 -5.27
C SER A 42 8.63 -6.64 -5.77
N ILE A 43 8.44 -7.11 -7.01
CA ILE A 43 7.16 -7.07 -7.73
C ILE A 43 6.69 -8.49 -8.05
N TYR A 44 5.39 -8.73 -8.01
CA TYR A 44 4.78 -9.95 -8.52
C TYR A 44 3.39 -9.69 -9.10
N ILE A 45 2.87 -10.61 -9.89
CA ILE A 45 1.53 -10.53 -10.49
C ILE A 45 0.71 -11.69 -9.99
N ILE A 46 -0.48 -11.36 -9.50
CA ILE A 46 -1.52 -12.30 -9.13
C ILE A 46 -2.40 -12.59 -10.33
N ASP A 47 -2.67 -13.88 -10.58
CA ASP A 47 -3.77 -14.32 -11.41
C ASP A 47 -4.94 -14.80 -10.54
N TYR A 48 -6.03 -14.04 -10.53
CA TYR A 48 -7.22 -14.35 -9.73
C TYR A 48 -8.08 -15.47 -10.31
N PHE A 49 -7.94 -15.77 -11.61
CA PHE A 49 -8.67 -16.86 -12.24
C PHE A 49 -7.97 -18.20 -11.98
N LYS A 50 -6.66 -18.27 -12.24
CA LYS A 50 -5.85 -19.48 -11.99
C LYS A 50 -5.45 -19.65 -10.53
N LYS A 51 -5.64 -18.62 -9.70
CA LYS A 51 -5.24 -18.58 -8.29
C LYS A 51 -3.74 -18.84 -8.08
N GLU A 52 -2.91 -18.29 -8.96
CA GLU A 52 -1.45 -18.49 -8.97
C GLU A 52 -0.69 -17.17 -9.10
N PHE A 53 0.64 -17.23 -9.01
CA PHE A 53 1.51 -16.12 -9.38
C PHE A 53 1.90 -16.20 -10.86
N ALA A 54 1.33 -15.30 -11.68
CA ALA A 54 1.69 -15.21 -13.10
C ALA A 54 3.16 -14.74 -13.30
N TYR A 55 3.67 -13.93 -12.36
CA TYR A 55 5.06 -13.46 -12.35
C TYR A 55 5.52 -13.20 -10.91
N VAL A 56 6.79 -13.46 -10.61
CA VAL A 56 7.46 -13.10 -9.35
C VAL A 56 8.87 -12.61 -9.70
N ALA A 57 9.22 -11.40 -9.26
CA ALA A 57 10.56 -10.86 -9.46
C ALA A 57 11.59 -11.55 -8.57
N ALA A 58 12.83 -11.64 -9.06
CA ALA A 58 13.97 -12.16 -8.32
C ALA A 58 14.45 -11.15 -7.25
N ASN A 59 13.65 -10.92 -6.22
CA ASN A 59 13.95 -9.98 -5.14
C ASN A 59 13.89 -10.67 -3.77
N PRO A 60 14.94 -10.58 -2.92
CA PRO A 60 15.00 -11.30 -1.66
C PRO A 60 13.95 -10.87 -0.65
N LEU A 61 13.41 -9.65 -0.75
CA LEU A 61 12.46 -9.12 0.23
C LEU A 61 11.16 -9.93 0.23
N PHE A 62 10.52 -10.10 -0.94
CA PHE A 62 9.31 -10.92 -1.01
C PHE A 62 9.62 -12.41 -0.98
N LEU A 63 10.78 -12.87 -1.48
CA LEU A 63 11.09 -14.30 -1.57
C LEU A 63 11.44 -14.95 -0.22
N CYS A 64 11.80 -14.19 0.81
CA CYS A 64 12.03 -14.72 2.18
C CYS A 64 13.05 -15.89 2.28
N GLY A 65 13.95 -16.03 1.30
CA GLY A 65 14.92 -17.13 1.21
C GLY A 65 14.53 -18.28 0.29
N TYR A 66 13.29 -18.32 -0.20
CA TYR A 66 12.84 -19.29 -1.19
C TYR A 66 13.29 -18.94 -2.61
N LYS A 67 13.40 -19.95 -3.47
CA LYS A 67 13.54 -19.78 -4.91
C LYS A 67 12.21 -19.39 -5.53
N ILE A 68 12.27 -18.76 -6.71
CA ILE A 68 11.07 -18.32 -7.45
C ILE A 68 10.17 -19.51 -7.77
N GLU A 69 10.77 -20.65 -8.15
CA GLU A 69 10.07 -21.88 -8.50
C GLU A 69 9.29 -22.42 -7.31
N GLU A 70 9.90 -22.42 -6.11
CA GLU A 70 9.25 -22.86 -4.87
C GLU A 70 8.07 -21.95 -4.51
N VAL A 71 8.22 -20.63 -4.66
CA VAL A 71 7.12 -19.66 -4.41
C VAL A 71 5.98 -19.87 -5.40
N LYS A 72 6.28 -20.12 -6.67
CA LYS A 72 5.26 -20.39 -7.69
C LYS A 72 4.55 -21.72 -7.47
N GLU A 73 5.28 -22.77 -7.08
CA GLU A 73 4.73 -24.09 -6.78
C GLU A 73 3.81 -24.07 -5.54
N MET A 74 4.23 -23.36 -4.48
CA MET A 74 3.40 -23.16 -3.30
C MET A 74 2.14 -22.33 -3.59
N GLY A 75 2.19 -21.46 -4.61
CA GLY A 75 1.11 -20.52 -4.88
C GLY A 75 0.78 -19.70 -3.62
N TYR A 76 -0.50 -19.63 -3.26
CA TYR A 76 -0.93 -18.80 -2.13
C TYR A 76 -0.64 -19.38 -0.75
N ASP A 77 -0.37 -20.69 -0.64
CA ASP A 77 0.10 -21.30 0.61
C ASP A 77 1.42 -20.67 1.07
N TYR A 78 2.14 -20.02 0.13
CA TYR A 78 3.32 -19.22 0.43
C TYR A 78 3.07 -18.22 1.56
N PHE A 79 1.94 -17.51 1.56
CA PHE A 79 1.64 -16.52 2.60
C PHE A 79 1.50 -17.16 3.98
N GLU A 80 0.99 -18.39 4.09
CA GLU A 80 0.93 -19.10 5.37
C GLU A 80 2.31 -19.47 5.91
N LYS A 81 3.29 -19.68 5.02
CA LYS A 81 4.67 -20.00 5.40
C LYS A 81 5.42 -18.79 5.92
N VAL A 82 5.18 -17.62 5.34
CA VAL A 82 6.00 -16.43 5.59
C VAL A 82 5.31 -15.35 6.40
N VAL A 83 3.98 -15.27 6.41
CA VAL A 83 3.26 -14.27 7.19
C VAL A 83 3.05 -14.76 8.61
N ILE A 84 3.24 -13.87 9.58
CA ILE A 84 3.00 -14.18 10.99
C ILE A 84 1.48 -14.44 11.20
N PRO A 85 1.06 -15.44 12.00
CA PRO A 85 -0.36 -15.82 12.15
C PRO A 85 -1.33 -14.67 12.50
N GLU A 86 -0.92 -13.75 13.39
CA GLU A 86 -1.77 -12.60 13.75
C GLU A 86 -2.00 -11.67 12.55
N ASP A 87 -0.94 -11.41 11.77
CA ASP A 87 -1.01 -10.56 10.59
C ASP A 87 -1.77 -11.25 9.45
N LEU A 88 -1.65 -12.58 9.33
CA LEU A 88 -2.38 -13.36 8.32
C LEU A 88 -3.90 -13.26 8.51
N SER A 89 -4.38 -13.31 9.75
CA SER A 89 -5.80 -13.11 10.07
C SER A 89 -6.27 -11.70 9.70
N MET A 90 -5.45 -10.69 9.97
CA MET A 90 -5.69 -9.31 9.56
C MET A 90 -5.75 -9.19 8.03
N LEU A 91 -4.86 -9.88 7.29
CA LEU A 91 -4.84 -9.89 5.83
C LEU A 91 -6.15 -10.42 5.22
N PHE A 92 -6.75 -11.46 5.79
CA PHE A 92 -8.05 -11.95 5.33
C PHE A 92 -9.16 -10.90 5.50
N GLU A 93 -9.22 -10.26 6.67
CA GLU A 93 -10.24 -9.23 6.95
C GLU A 93 -10.11 -8.03 6.00
N ILE A 94 -8.89 -7.53 5.77
CA ILE A 94 -8.69 -6.38 4.86
C ILE A 94 -8.89 -6.78 3.39
N ASN A 95 -8.63 -8.03 3.02
CA ASN A 95 -8.88 -8.54 1.68
C ASN A 95 -10.38 -8.58 1.37
N GLU A 96 -11.18 -9.16 2.27
CA GLU A 96 -12.64 -9.19 2.14
C GLU A 96 -13.23 -7.78 2.02
N ASN A 97 -12.84 -6.89 2.93
CA ASN A 97 -13.34 -5.51 2.92
C ASN A 97 -12.79 -4.68 1.75
N GLY A 98 -11.56 -4.96 1.32
CA GLY A 98 -10.92 -4.31 0.17
C GLY A 98 -11.65 -4.65 -1.13
N PHE A 99 -11.99 -5.93 -1.33
CA PHE A 99 -12.84 -6.35 -2.43
C PHE A 99 -14.26 -5.79 -2.33
N GLY A 100 -14.83 -5.71 -1.12
CA GLY A 100 -16.10 -5.02 -0.88
C GLY A 100 -16.07 -3.57 -1.37
N PHE A 101 -15.02 -2.82 -1.03
CA PHE A 101 -14.81 -1.46 -1.55
C PHE A 101 -14.67 -1.45 -3.06
N PHE A 102 -13.78 -2.29 -3.60
CA PHE A 102 -13.48 -2.38 -5.04
C PHE A 102 -14.73 -2.66 -5.89
N TYR A 103 -15.56 -3.63 -5.49
CA TYR A 103 -16.77 -3.99 -6.24
C TYR A 103 -17.91 -2.98 -6.09
N ASN A 104 -17.89 -2.15 -5.05
CA ASN A 104 -18.82 -1.02 -4.90
C ASN A 104 -18.44 0.18 -5.77
N LEU A 105 -17.21 0.25 -6.30
CA LEU A 105 -16.84 1.26 -7.28
C LEU A 105 -17.50 1.00 -8.65
N PRO A 106 -17.87 2.06 -9.38
CA PRO A 106 -18.18 1.97 -10.81
C PRO A 106 -17.03 1.28 -11.57
N VAL A 107 -17.35 0.43 -12.55
CA VAL A 107 -16.38 -0.40 -13.27
C VAL A 107 -15.24 0.43 -13.88
N ASN A 108 -15.56 1.58 -14.47
CA ASN A 108 -14.59 2.50 -15.07
C ASN A 108 -13.66 3.20 -14.06
N ARG A 109 -13.93 3.11 -12.76
CA ARG A 109 -13.07 3.65 -11.68
C ARG A 109 -12.23 2.57 -11.00
N ARG A 110 -12.53 1.29 -11.21
CA ARG A 110 -11.86 0.17 -10.53
C ARG A 110 -10.37 0.07 -10.83
N ASN A 111 -9.93 0.48 -12.02
CA ASN A 111 -8.50 0.54 -12.37
C ASN A 111 -7.79 1.83 -11.90
N GLN A 112 -8.48 2.70 -11.16
CA GLN A 112 -7.97 4.00 -10.73
C GLN A 112 -7.68 4.05 -9.23
N CYS A 113 -7.49 2.89 -8.59
CA CYS A 113 -7.14 2.81 -7.18
C CYS A 113 -6.14 1.69 -6.91
N PHE A 114 -5.41 1.84 -5.80
CA PHE A 114 -4.64 0.74 -5.22
C PHE A 114 -4.96 0.65 -3.72
N ILE A 115 -4.82 -0.55 -3.19
CA ILE A 115 -4.81 -0.79 -1.74
C ILE A 115 -3.36 -0.94 -1.28
N SER A 116 -3.06 -0.42 -0.09
CA SER A 116 -1.76 -0.56 0.56
C SER A 116 -1.95 -1.01 2.01
N TYR A 117 -1.09 -1.91 2.47
CA TYR A 117 -1.11 -2.38 3.85
C TYR A 117 0.25 -2.85 4.35
N ASP A 118 0.51 -2.64 5.64
CA ASP A 118 1.72 -3.13 6.31
C ASP A 118 1.47 -4.43 7.06
N PHE A 119 2.38 -5.40 6.89
CA PHE A 119 2.38 -6.65 7.64
C PHE A 119 3.79 -7.23 7.75
N ARG A 120 3.95 -8.18 8.66
CA ARG A 120 5.24 -8.82 8.93
C ARG A 120 5.39 -10.12 8.16
N ILE A 121 6.56 -10.28 7.56
CA ILE A 121 7.01 -11.52 6.95
C ILE A 121 8.20 -12.08 7.72
N LYS A 122 8.30 -13.40 7.80
CA LYS A 122 9.36 -14.17 8.43
C LYS A 122 10.19 -14.84 7.35
N HIS A 123 11.46 -14.47 7.28
CA HIS A 123 12.44 -15.11 6.41
C HIS A 123 12.82 -16.49 6.95
N GLN A 124 13.27 -17.40 6.07
CA GLN A 124 13.76 -18.73 6.44
C GLN A 124 14.87 -18.74 7.50
N ASN A 125 15.64 -17.65 7.65
CA ASN A 125 16.69 -17.53 8.66
C ASN A 125 16.15 -17.10 10.03
N GLY A 126 14.82 -16.95 10.17
CA GLY A 126 14.14 -16.55 11.39
C GLY A 126 13.90 -15.04 11.52
N ASN A 127 14.50 -14.20 10.68
CA ASN A 127 14.33 -12.75 10.75
C ASN A 127 12.91 -12.36 10.39
N ILE A 128 12.36 -11.43 11.16
CA ILE A 128 11.04 -10.84 10.93
C ILE A 128 11.23 -9.42 10.39
N ILE A 129 10.58 -9.12 9.28
CA ILE A 129 10.66 -7.82 8.60
C ILE A 129 9.24 -7.28 8.44
N LEU A 130 9.04 -6.01 8.82
CA LEU A 130 7.81 -5.29 8.50
C LEU A 130 7.90 -4.75 7.07
N ILE A 131 6.97 -5.17 6.23
CA ILE A 131 6.88 -4.74 4.84
C ILE A 131 5.62 -3.92 4.58
N ASN A 132 5.70 -3.04 3.59
CA ASN A 132 4.53 -2.44 2.97
C ASN A 132 4.23 -3.19 1.67
N HIS A 133 2.99 -3.61 1.53
CA HIS A 133 2.46 -4.22 0.31
C HIS A 133 1.47 -3.27 -0.36
N LYS A 134 1.54 -3.20 -1.68
CA LYS A 134 0.58 -2.46 -2.51
C LYS A 134 0.04 -3.38 -3.58
N LEU A 135 -1.27 -3.32 -3.81
CA LEU A 135 -1.95 -4.05 -4.87
C LEU A 135 -2.74 -3.07 -5.74
N ILE A 136 -2.47 -3.10 -7.05
CA ILE A 136 -3.20 -2.34 -8.05
C ILE A 136 -3.78 -3.28 -9.11
N PRO A 137 -5.04 -3.07 -9.54
CA PRO A 137 -5.62 -3.84 -10.64
C PRO A 137 -4.84 -3.61 -11.94
N LEU A 138 -4.41 -4.71 -12.57
CA LEU A 138 -3.63 -4.70 -13.81
C LEU A 138 -4.51 -5.02 -15.03
N ARG A 139 -5.46 -5.95 -14.86
CA ARG A 139 -6.50 -6.27 -15.85
C ARG A 139 -7.82 -6.52 -15.16
N ILE A 140 -8.87 -5.93 -15.72
CA ILE A 140 -10.26 -6.06 -15.27
C ILE A 140 -11.06 -6.49 -16.50
N LEU A 141 -11.92 -7.49 -16.33
CA LEU A 141 -12.83 -7.99 -17.36
C LEU A 141 -13.95 -6.98 -17.63
N SER A 142 -14.68 -7.14 -18.74
CA SER A 142 -15.83 -6.29 -19.06
C SER A 142 -16.93 -6.34 -17.99
N SER A 143 -17.07 -7.50 -17.34
CA SER A 143 -17.92 -7.73 -16.17
C SER A 143 -17.53 -6.89 -14.94
N GLY A 144 -16.34 -6.29 -14.96
CA GLY A 144 -15.74 -5.55 -13.86
C GLY A 144 -15.00 -6.42 -12.86
N ASN A 145 -14.88 -7.73 -13.10
CA ASN A 145 -14.12 -8.63 -12.24
C ASN A 145 -12.62 -8.46 -12.44
N MET A 146 -11.87 -8.52 -11.33
CA MET A 146 -10.42 -8.44 -11.36
C MET A 146 -9.86 -9.74 -11.93
N TRP A 147 -9.03 -9.64 -12.98
CA TRP A 147 -8.34 -10.79 -13.54
C TRP A 147 -6.89 -10.84 -13.03
N LEU A 148 -6.13 -9.78 -13.30
CA LEU A 148 -4.74 -9.68 -12.87
C LEU A 148 -4.56 -8.49 -11.94
N ALA A 149 -3.73 -8.64 -10.93
CA ALA A 149 -3.26 -7.53 -10.12
C ALA A 149 -1.73 -7.50 -10.04
N LEU A 150 -1.18 -6.29 -10.05
CA LEU A 150 0.23 -6.05 -9.82
C LEU A 150 0.42 -5.78 -8.32
N CYS A 151 1.38 -6.47 -7.74
CA CYS A 151 1.77 -6.28 -6.35
C CYS A 151 3.19 -5.75 -6.25
N LEU A 152 3.38 -4.78 -5.35
CA LEU A 152 4.66 -4.21 -4.99
C LEU A 152 4.90 -4.44 -3.49
N VAL A 153 6.09 -4.92 -3.15
CA VAL A 153 6.55 -5.11 -1.79
C VAL A 153 7.75 -4.21 -1.53
N THR A 154 7.70 -3.46 -0.44
CA THR A 154 8.77 -2.57 0.01
C THR A 154 8.98 -2.72 1.50
N LEU A 155 10.09 -2.21 2.03
CA LEU A 155 10.22 -2.04 3.48
C LEU A 155 9.17 -1.03 3.95
N SER A 156 8.50 -1.33 5.07
CA SER A 156 7.54 -0.39 5.64
C SER A 156 8.26 0.81 6.24
N ASP A 157 7.68 2.00 6.06
CA ASP A 157 8.04 3.23 6.76
C ASP A 157 7.27 3.41 8.07
N SER A 158 6.39 2.46 8.40
CA SER A 158 5.62 2.44 9.64
C SER A 158 6.34 1.73 10.78
N LYS A 159 5.88 1.98 12.00
CA LYS A 159 6.38 1.34 13.24
C LYS A 159 5.66 0.02 13.56
N HIS A 160 4.46 -0.19 13.02
CA HIS A 160 3.59 -1.31 13.35
C HIS A 160 2.82 -1.82 12.11
N PRO A 161 2.45 -3.10 12.05
CA PRO A 161 1.55 -3.60 11.00
C PRO A 161 0.15 -2.98 11.12
N GLY A 162 -0.67 -3.13 10.08
CA GLY A 162 -2.07 -2.74 10.10
C GLY A 162 -2.37 -1.30 9.67
N ASN A 163 -1.39 -0.53 9.17
CA ASN A 163 -1.73 0.70 8.44
C ASN A 163 -2.23 0.27 7.07
N VAL A 164 -3.54 0.43 6.85
CA VAL A 164 -4.23 -0.08 5.66
C VAL A 164 -5.02 1.06 5.05
N PHE A 165 -4.83 1.31 3.75
CA PHE A 165 -5.57 2.35 3.05
C PHE A 165 -5.80 2.01 1.59
N ILE A 166 -6.84 2.61 1.02
CA ILE A 166 -7.07 2.66 -0.42
C ILE A 166 -6.84 4.10 -0.89
N GLN A 167 -6.11 4.25 -1.98
CA GLN A 167 -5.84 5.55 -2.60
C GLN A 167 -6.43 5.58 -4.01
N MET A 168 -7.25 6.60 -4.29
CA MET A 168 -7.70 6.93 -5.63
C MET A 168 -6.62 7.75 -6.35
N LEU A 169 -6.21 7.30 -7.54
CA LEU A 169 -5.10 7.91 -8.30
C LEU A 169 -5.46 9.26 -8.91
N ASN A 170 -6.70 9.43 -9.39
CA ASN A 170 -7.11 10.62 -10.14
C ASN A 170 -7.70 11.74 -9.27
N GLU A 171 -8.03 11.46 -8.00
CA GLU A 171 -8.75 12.39 -7.13
C GLU A 171 -7.95 12.76 -5.87
N SER A 172 -6.75 12.20 -5.70
CA SER A 172 -5.97 12.29 -4.45
C SER A 172 -6.75 11.87 -3.18
N THR A 173 -7.91 11.22 -3.33
CA THR A 173 -8.74 10.74 -2.23
C THR A 173 -8.16 9.49 -1.60
N LYS A 174 -7.97 9.52 -0.28
CA LYS A 174 -7.49 8.39 0.53
C LYS A 174 -8.61 7.89 1.43
N TYR A 175 -8.69 6.58 1.62
CA TYR A 175 -9.59 5.94 2.57
C TYR A 175 -8.77 5.05 3.50
N ASN A 176 -8.79 5.31 4.80
CA ASN A 176 -8.12 4.45 5.78
C ASN A 176 -9.08 3.34 6.24
N TYR A 177 -8.56 2.14 6.44
CA TYR A 177 -9.34 1.06 7.02
C TYR A 177 -9.52 1.29 8.53
N SER A 178 -10.75 1.17 9.01
CA SER A 178 -11.06 1.17 10.43
C SER A 178 -11.37 -0.25 10.89
N PHE A 179 -10.46 -0.87 11.64
CA PHE A 179 -10.68 -2.21 12.23
C PHE A 179 -11.89 -2.22 13.19
N LYS A 180 -12.15 -1.11 13.88
CA LYS A 180 -13.33 -0.98 14.75
C LYS A 180 -14.63 -1.01 13.97
N LEU A 181 -14.69 -0.32 12.83
CA LEU A 181 -15.90 -0.20 12.02
C LEU A 181 -15.99 -1.25 10.91
N LYS A 182 -14.91 -2.03 10.71
CA LYS A 182 -14.72 -2.99 9.62
C LYS A 182 -15.07 -2.40 8.25
N LYS A 183 -14.56 -1.21 7.95
CA LYS A 183 -14.76 -0.54 6.66
C LYS A 183 -13.68 0.50 6.35
N PHE A 184 -13.54 0.79 5.07
CA PHE A 184 -12.78 1.94 4.59
C PHE A 184 -13.56 3.24 4.84
N VAL A 185 -12.91 4.19 5.51
CA VAL A 185 -13.47 5.50 5.84
C VAL A 185 -12.63 6.56 5.15
N LEU A 186 -13.29 7.59 4.61
CA LEU A 186 -12.62 8.72 3.98
C LEU A 186 -11.60 9.30 4.96
N PHE A 187 -10.34 9.37 4.54
CA PHE A 187 -9.30 10.05 5.29
C PHE A 187 -9.42 11.55 5.03
N GLU A 188 -9.72 12.30 6.09
CA GLU A 188 -9.62 13.75 6.06
C GLU A 188 -8.29 14.17 6.70
N PRO A 189 -7.36 14.75 5.92
CA PRO A 189 -6.11 15.22 6.48
C PRO A 189 -6.38 16.31 7.52
N THR A 190 -5.60 16.30 8.60
CA THR A 190 -5.67 17.30 9.66
C THR A 190 -5.62 18.71 9.08
N LYS A 191 -6.63 19.52 9.37
CA LYS A 191 -6.70 20.92 8.93
C LYS A 191 -5.64 21.76 9.63
N LEU A 192 -4.57 22.07 8.91
CA LEU A 192 -3.54 23.01 9.31
C LEU A 192 -3.92 24.43 8.90
N SER A 193 -3.65 25.39 9.77
CA SER A 193 -3.75 26.82 9.45
C SER A 193 -2.71 27.20 8.38
N SER A 194 -2.93 28.31 7.68
CA SER A 194 -1.98 28.80 6.67
C SER A 194 -0.57 28.97 7.25
N ARG A 195 -0.47 29.45 8.50
CA ARG A 195 0.80 29.62 9.20
C ARG A 195 1.47 28.30 9.56
N GLU A 196 0.71 27.31 10.02
CA GLU A 196 1.23 25.97 10.29
C GLU A 196 1.73 25.29 9.01
N LYS A 197 1.01 25.44 7.88
CA LYS A 197 1.45 24.94 6.57
C LYS A 197 2.74 25.61 6.09
N GLU A 198 2.81 26.93 6.20
CA GLU A 198 4.00 27.71 5.83
C GLU A 198 5.22 27.27 6.64
N ILE A 199 5.08 27.15 7.96
CA ILE A 199 6.16 26.71 8.85
C ILE A 199 6.57 25.26 8.56
N LEU A 200 5.60 24.37 8.30
CA LEU A 200 5.87 22.97 7.94
C LEU A 200 6.66 22.87 6.62
N LYS A 201 6.27 23.64 5.60
CA LYS A 201 6.96 23.71 4.31
C LYS A 201 8.39 24.25 4.43
N LEU A 202 8.61 25.32 5.20
CA LEU A 202 9.97 25.82 5.42
C LEU A 202 10.81 24.85 6.25
N THR A 203 10.17 24.15 7.20
CA THR A 203 10.85 23.11 7.98
C THR A 203 11.26 21.92 7.11
N SER A 204 10.44 21.51 6.13
CA SER A 204 10.81 20.43 5.19
C SER A 204 11.93 20.81 4.23
N MET A 205 12.11 22.10 3.96
CA MET A 205 13.25 22.65 3.20
C MET A 205 14.55 22.75 4.03
N GLY A 206 14.52 22.37 5.31
CA GLY A 206 15.70 22.37 6.19
C GLY A 206 15.97 23.71 6.88
N TYR A 207 15.06 24.69 6.82
CA TYR A 207 15.26 25.96 7.50
C TYR A 207 15.14 25.83 9.02
N THR A 208 16.05 26.48 9.75
CA THR A 208 16.01 26.56 11.21
C THR A 208 14.84 27.43 11.68
N SER A 209 14.38 27.24 12.92
CA SER A 209 13.30 28.08 13.48
C SER A 209 13.67 29.58 13.50
N ASN A 210 14.95 29.93 13.66
CA ASN A 210 15.43 31.31 13.55
C ASN A 210 15.29 31.84 12.13
N SER A 211 15.75 31.07 11.13
CA SER A 211 15.63 31.44 9.72
C SER A 211 14.17 31.59 9.29
N ILE A 212 13.30 30.68 9.74
CA ILE A 212 11.85 30.73 9.50
C ILE A 212 11.26 32.01 10.08
N ALA A 213 11.62 32.36 11.32
CA ALA A 213 11.15 33.56 12.00
C ALA A 213 11.47 34.83 11.18
N SER A 214 12.71 34.93 10.69
CA SER A 214 13.13 36.01 9.79
C SER A 214 12.38 36.01 8.47
N MET A 215 12.18 34.86 7.83
CA MET A 215 11.52 34.75 6.52
C MET A 215 10.05 35.17 6.56
N ILE A 216 9.35 34.88 7.66
CA ILE A 216 7.91 35.13 7.77
C ILE A 216 7.59 36.34 8.66
N ASN A 217 8.61 37.14 9.01
CA ASN A 217 8.54 38.36 9.82
C ASN A 217 7.83 38.19 11.17
N VAL A 218 8.24 37.18 11.94
CA VAL A 218 7.77 36.93 13.31
C VAL A 218 8.93 36.66 14.27
N ASP A 219 8.67 36.69 15.56
CA ASP A 219 9.63 36.27 16.60
C ASP A 219 9.85 34.73 16.61
N PHE A 220 11.02 34.31 17.07
CA PHE A 220 11.39 32.91 17.26
C PHE A 220 10.40 32.13 18.13
N ASN A 221 9.89 32.72 19.22
CA ASN A 221 8.91 32.05 20.09
C ASN A 221 7.57 31.85 19.38
N THR A 222 7.18 32.77 18.49
CA THR A 222 6.00 32.59 17.63
C THR A 222 6.14 31.36 16.74
N VAL A 223 7.31 31.14 16.12
CA VAL A 223 7.57 29.92 15.34
C VAL A 223 7.51 28.67 16.23
N LYS A 224 8.09 28.73 17.44
CA LYS A 224 8.05 27.62 18.40
C LYS A 224 6.62 27.29 18.84
N PHE A 225 5.80 28.31 19.07
CA PHE A 225 4.38 28.17 19.40
C PHE A 225 3.61 27.47 18.28
N HIS A 226 3.76 27.92 17.03
CA HIS A 226 3.12 27.27 15.89
C HIS A 226 3.63 25.85 15.66
N LYS A 227 4.93 25.57 15.80
CA LYS A 227 5.47 24.20 15.73
C LYS A 227 4.87 23.31 16.82
N SER A 228 4.75 23.79 18.05
CA SER A 228 4.11 23.04 19.14
C SER A 228 2.64 22.72 18.82
N ASN A 229 1.87 23.67 18.28
CA ASN A 229 0.48 23.44 17.91
C ASN A 229 0.35 22.48 16.72
N LEU A 230 1.22 22.65 15.72
CA LEU A 230 1.34 21.74 14.58
C LEU A 230 1.60 20.30 15.05
N PHE A 231 2.58 20.09 15.93
CA PHE A 231 2.92 18.75 16.43
C PHE A 231 1.77 18.12 17.22
N LYS A 232 1.09 18.90 18.06
CA LYS A 232 -0.12 18.43 18.76
C LYS A 232 -1.23 18.04 17.79
N LYS A 233 -1.50 18.85 16.77
CA LYS A 233 -2.53 18.57 15.76
C LYS A 233 -2.22 17.34 14.92
N LEU A 234 -0.95 17.13 14.58
CA LEU A 234 -0.50 15.98 13.80
C LEU A 234 -0.22 14.73 14.66
N GLU A 235 -0.31 14.83 15.99
CA GLU A 235 0.02 13.77 16.95
C GLU A 235 1.45 13.23 16.79
N VAL A 236 2.39 14.11 16.45
CA VAL A 236 3.81 13.80 16.25
C VAL A 236 4.69 14.43 17.32
N LYS A 237 5.91 13.90 17.51
CA LYS A 237 6.82 14.37 18.57
C LYS A 237 7.82 15.41 18.11
N ASN A 238 8.15 15.45 16.83
CA ASN A 238 9.23 16.31 16.32
C ASN A 238 9.04 16.68 14.84
N SER A 239 9.92 17.55 14.33
CA SER A 239 9.90 18.02 12.94
C SER A 239 10.07 16.90 11.92
N THR A 240 10.88 15.89 12.19
CA THR A 240 11.09 14.76 11.27
C THR A 240 9.81 13.93 11.12
N GLU A 241 9.16 13.60 12.23
CA GLU A 241 7.86 12.91 12.20
C GLU A 241 6.78 13.77 11.54
N ALA A 242 6.77 15.09 11.77
CA ALA A 242 5.85 16.02 11.12
C ALA A 242 6.04 16.07 9.59
N ILE A 243 7.29 16.09 9.12
CA ILE A 243 7.63 16.03 7.69
C ILE A 243 7.18 14.69 7.10
N GLY A 244 7.49 13.57 7.77
CA GLY A 244 7.08 12.24 7.33
C GLY A 244 5.56 12.12 7.21
N TYR A 245 4.82 12.61 8.20
CA TYR A 245 3.35 12.68 8.15
C TYR A 245 2.86 13.52 6.97
N ALA A 246 3.49 14.67 6.72
CA ALA A 246 3.06 15.58 5.68
C ALA A 246 3.25 14.98 4.28
N ILE A 247 4.39 14.32 4.03
CA ILE A 247 4.67 13.62 2.77
C ILE A 247 3.71 12.44 2.58
N ALA A 248 3.55 11.59 3.61
CA ALA A 248 2.71 10.39 3.53
C ALA A 248 1.21 10.68 3.32
N ASN A 249 0.78 11.92 3.60
CA ASN A 249 -0.60 12.36 3.46
C ASN A 249 -0.79 13.49 2.43
N GLY A 250 0.22 13.76 1.60
CA GLY A 250 0.14 14.75 0.50
C GLY A 250 -0.14 16.18 0.96
N ILE A 251 0.29 16.55 2.16
CA ILE A 251 0.13 17.91 2.73
C ILE A 251 1.18 18.87 2.16
N ILE A 252 2.38 18.37 1.83
CA ILE A 252 3.50 19.10 1.22
C ILE A 252 4.16 18.28 0.11
#